data_AF-A0A1D1YBU9-F1
#
_entry.id   AF-A0A1D1YBU9-F1
#
_cell.length_a   1.000
_cell.length_b   1.000
_cell.length_c   1.000
_cell.angle_alpha   90.00
_cell.angle_beta   90.00
_cell.angle_gamma   90.00
#
_symmetry.space_group_name_H-M   'P 1'
#
loop_
_entity.id
_entity.type
_entity.pdbx_description
1 polymer ?
#
loop_
_entity_poly.entity_id
_entity_poly.type
_entity_poly.pdbx_seq_one_letter_code
_entity_poly.pdbx_strand_id
1 'polypeptide(L)'
;VDFDIEGGTTQHWDELARYLAGYSKQGKKVYLSAAPQCPFPDAWMGGALDTGLFDFVWVQFYNNPPCQYSPGNAGNLEDAWRQWTSTIPARKVFLGLPAAPEAAGSGFIPVRDLTSRVLPSVKHSGKYGGVMLWSKYYDDQTGYSSSIKNAV
;
A
#
# COMPACT_ATOMS: atom_id res chain seq x y z
N VAL A 1 -14.71 -3.37 0.86
CA VAL A 1 -14.73 -1.94 0.52
C VAL A 1 -13.32 -1.44 0.66
N ASP A 2 -12.82 -0.74 -0.35
CA ASP A 2 -11.49 -0.14 -0.31
C ASP A 2 -11.59 1.34 0.00
N PHE A 3 -10.72 1.82 0.89
CA PHE A 3 -10.62 3.21 1.30
C PHE A 3 -9.41 3.83 0.61
N ASP A 4 -9.67 4.59 -0.44
CA ASP A 4 -8.68 5.36 -1.18
C ASP A 4 -8.99 6.86 -1.02
N ILE A 5 -8.67 7.38 0.16
CA ILE A 5 -8.99 8.75 0.56
C ILE A 5 -7.72 9.59 0.47
N GLU A 6 -7.64 10.44 -0.55
CA GLU A 6 -6.44 11.26 -0.84
C GLU A 6 -6.64 12.76 -0.58
N GLY A 7 -7.82 13.17 -0.08
CA GLY A 7 -8.15 14.57 0.13
C GLY A 7 -9.50 14.79 0.82
N GLY A 8 -9.77 16.04 1.18
CA GLY A 8 -11.06 16.47 1.73
C GLY A 8 -11.06 16.53 3.27
N THR A 9 -11.90 15.71 3.91
CA THR A 9 -12.02 15.67 5.37
C THR A 9 -11.18 14.55 5.97
N THR A 10 -10.67 14.76 7.18
CA THR A 10 -9.97 13.75 7.99
C THR A 10 -10.88 13.09 9.03
N GLN A 11 -12.18 13.43 9.04
CA GLN A 11 -13.15 13.01 10.06
C GLN A 11 -14.02 11.85 9.57
N HIS A 12 -14.50 11.03 10.51
CA HIS A 12 -15.52 9.99 10.34
C HIS A 12 -15.15 8.75 9.49
N TRP A 13 -13.92 8.66 8.97
CA TRP A 13 -13.48 7.45 8.25
C TRP A 13 -13.39 6.22 9.15
N ASP A 14 -13.07 6.42 10.43
CA ASP A 14 -13.08 5.39 11.46
C ASP A 14 -14.50 4.94 11.83
N GLU A 15 -15.45 5.86 11.89
CA GLU A 15 -16.87 5.54 12.05
C GLU A 15 -17.39 4.73 10.86
N LEU A 16 -17.08 5.14 9.63
CA LEU A 16 -17.44 4.40 8.42
C LEU A 16 -16.88 2.97 8.46
N ALA A 17 -15.61 2.80 8.85
CA ALA A 17 -15.00 1.49 9.01
C ALA A 17 -15.75 0.62 10.04
N ARG A 18 -16.11 1.18 11.20
CA ARG A 18 -16.88 0.47 12.24
C ARG A 18 -18.28 0.07 11.75
N TYR A 19 -18.99 0.97 11.05
CA TYR A 19 -20.32 0.68 10.52
C TYR A 19 -20.27 -0.44 9.46
N LEU A 20 -19.32 -0.38 8.52
CA LEU A 20 -19.12 -1.42 7.51
C LEU A 20 -18.73 -2.76 8.15
N ALA A 21 -17.81 -2.76 9.11
CA ALA A 21 -17.43 -3.97 9.84
C ALA A 21 -18.62 -4.59 10.59
N GLY A 22 -19.53 -3.75 11.12
CA GLY A 22 -20.75 -4.18 11.81
C GLY A 22 -21.65 -5.09 10.96
N TYR A 23 -21.73 -4.87 9.64
CA TYR A 23 -22.51 -5.73 8.74
C TYR A 23 -22.00 -7.18 8.68
N SER A 24 -20.74 -7.44 9.02
CA SER A 24 -20.20 -8.80 9.09
C SER A 24 -20.94 -9.69 10.09
N LYS A 25 -21.60 -9.09 11.09
CA LYS A 25 -22.42 -9.82 12.09
C LYS A 25 -23.69 -10.42 11.50
N GLN A 26 -24.08 -10.02 10.28
CA GLN A 26 -25.27 -10.52 9.58
C GLN A 26 -25.00 -11.77 8.73
N GLY A 27 -23.76 -12.29 8.76
CA GLY A 27 -23.41 -13.58 8.17
C GLY A 27 -22.16 -13.52 7.30
N LYS A 28 -22.22 -12.76 6.19
CA LYS A 28 -21.07 -12.65 5.28
C LYS A 28 -20.11 -11.55 5.71
N LYS A 29 -18.84 -11.90 5.88
CA LYS A 29 -17.78 -10.93 6.21
C LYS A 29 -17.66 -9.85 5.14
N VAL A 30 -17.64 -8.59 5.59
CA VAL A 30 -17.26 -7.42 4.80
C VAL A 30 -15.76 -7.19 4.99
N TYR A 31 -14.99 -7.44 3.94
CA TYR A 31 -13.56 -7.12 3.95
C TYR A 31 -13.34 -5.62 3.80
N LEU A 32 -12.41 -5.09 4.60
CA LEU A 32 -11.99 -3.70 4.53
C LEU A 32 -10.53 -3.63 4.10
N SER A 33 -10.26 -2.78 3.11
CA SER A 33 -8.92 -2.46 2.66
C SER A 33 -8.71 -0.94 2.59
N ALA A 34 -7.45 -0.52 2.61
CA ALA A 34 -7.08 0.89 2.53
C ALA A 34 -5.83 1.11 1.66
N ALA A 35 -5.80 2.25 0.97
CA ALA A 35 -4.71 2.73 0.13
C ALA A 35 -4.07 4.03 0.67
N PRO A 36 -3.51 4.06 1.90
CA PRO A 36 -2.89 5.27 2.43
C PRO A 36 -1.65 5.66 1.62
N GLN A 37 -1.31 6.95 1.62
CA GLN A 37 -0.03 7.40 1.10
C GLN A 37 1.11 6.90 2.01
N CYS A 38 2.33 6.81 1.47
CA CYS A 38 3.47 6.33 2.27
C CYS A 38 3.93 7.22 3.43
N PRO A 39 3.71 8.55 3.48
CA PRO A 39 4.04 9.34 4.66
C PRO A 39 3.26 8.84 5.88
N PHE A 40 3.96 8.60 6.98
CA PHE A 40 3.36 8.03 8.19
C PHE A 40 3.33 9.07 9.34
N PRO A 41 2.22 9.21 10.08
CA PRO A 41 0.91 8.58 9.81
C PRO A 41 0.22 9.20 8.60
N ASP A 42 -0.66 8.43 7.95
CA ASP A 42 -1.45 8.95 6.82
C ASP A 42 -2.41 10.05 7.30
N ALA A 43 -2.40 11.19 6.60
CA ALA A 43 -3.12 12.39 7.01
C ALA A 43 -4.65 12.24 6.96
N TRP A 44 -5.17 11.40 6.06
CA TRP A 44 -6.60 11.26 5.82
C TRP A 44 -7.20 10.08 6.57
N MET A 45 -6.45 8.98 6.70
CA MET A 45 -6.96 7.69 7.14
C MET A 45 -6.33 7.17 8.44
N GLY A 46 -5.43 7.92 9.09
CA GLY A 46 -4.79 7.50 10.34
C GLY A 46 -5.78 6.97 11.39
N GLY A 47 -6.83 7.74 11.70
CA GLY A 47 -7.85 7.33 12.67
C GLY A 47 -8.62 6.06 12.26
N ALA A 48 -8.84 5.84 10.97
CA ALA A 48 -9.48 4.62 10.48
C ALA A 48 -8.55 3.42 10.61
N LEU A 49 -7.28 3.55 10.24
CA LEU A 49 -6.27 2.50 10.33
C LEU A 49 -6.05 2.05 11.79
N ASP A 50 -6.07 3.00 12.73
CA ASP A 50 -5.92 2.74 14.16
C ASP A 50 -7.03 1.88 14.77
N THR A 51 -8.17 1.74 14.08
CA THR A 51 -9.25 0.84 14.53
C THR A 51 -8.86 -0.65 14.49
N GLY A 52 -7.84 -1.03 13.70
CA GLY A 52 -7.47 -2.43 13.49
C GLY A 52 -8.48 -3.25 12.71
N LEU A 53 -9.43 -2.60 12.03
CA LEU A 53 -10.49 -3.27 11.27
C LEU A 53 -10.09 -3.63 9.83
N PHE A 54 -8.96 -3.12 9.34
CA PHE A 54 -8.51 -3.32 7.97
C PHE A 54 -7.80 -4.67 7.80
N ASP A 55 -8.30 -5.48 6.86
CA ASP A 55 -7.75 -6.78 6.52
C ASP A 55 -6.47 -6.64 5.66
N PHE A 56 -6.51 -5.70 4.71
CA PHE A 56 -5.44 -5.47 3.74
C PHE A 56 -5.12 -3.98 3.64
N VAL A 57 -3.85 -3.62 3.65
CA VAL A 57 -3.41 -2.22 3.47
C VAL A 57 -2.37 -2.17 2.38
N TRP A 58 -2.65 -1.51 1.26
CA TRP A 58 -1.73 -1.29 0.16
C TRP A 58 -1.19 0.14 0.17
N VAL A 59 -0.13 0.35 0.95
CA VAL A 59 0.50 1.67 1.11
C VAL A 59 1.08 2.13 -0.24
N GLN A 60 0.75 3.34 -0.66
CA GLN A 60 1.18 3.92 -1.93
C GLN A 60 2.61 4.49 -1.82
N PHE A 61 3.61 3.73 -2.27
CA PHE A 61 5.03 4.12 -2.25
C PHE A 61 5.44 4.90 -3.51
N TYR A 62 4.62 5.87 -3.91
CA TYR A 62 4.81 6.74 -5.06
C TYR A 62 4.21 8.13 -4.81
N ASN A 63 4.54 9.09 -5.68
CA ASN A 63 4.18 10.52 -5.56
C ASN A 63 4.64 11.21 -4.25
N ASN A 64 5.51 10.57 -3.47
CA ASN A 64 5.91 11.00 -2.14
C ASN A 64 7.43 10.79 -1.94
N PRO A 65 8.27 11.78 -2.33
CA PRO A 65 9.74 11.68 -2.24
C PRO A 65 10.33 11.20 -0.89
N PRO A 66 9.77 11.57 0.28
CA PRO A 66 10.31 11.15 1.57
C PRO A 66 10.23 9.65 1.85
N CYS A 67 9.38 8.90 1.14
CA CYS A 67 9.10 7.50 1.43
C CYS A 67 8.99 6.62 0.19
N GLN A 68 9.23 7.13 -1.01
CA GLN A 68 9.24 6.33 -2.23
C GLN A 68 10.66 5.90 -2.65
N TYR A 69 10.73 5.03 -3.65
CA TYR A 69 11.99 4.70 -4.32
C TYR A 69 12.53 5.91 -5.12
N SER A 70 13.84 6.12 -5.04
CA SER A 70 14.58 7.02 -5.92
C SER A 70 15.54 6.21 -6.79
N PRO A 71 15.86 6.62 -8.03
CA PRO A 71 16.76 5.89 -8.90
C PRO A 71 18.07 5.49 -8.20
N GLY A 72 18.29 4.18 -8.02
CA GLY A 72 19.45 3.59 -7.35
C GLY A 72 19.41 3.56 -5.81
N ASN A 73 18.38 4.13 -5.16
CA ASN A 73 18.25 4.23 -3.70
C ASN A 73 16.84 3.84 -3.21
N ALA A 74 16.77 2.73 -2.46
CA ALA A 74 15.54 2.23 -1.83
C ALA A 74 15.41 2.59 -0.34
N GLY A 75 16.38 3.29 0.26
CA GLY A 75 16.47 3.51 1.72
C GLY A 75 15.21 4.13 2.32
N ASN A 76 14.73 5.23 1.73
CA ASN A 76 13.51 5.92 2.17
C ASN A 76 12.27 5.00 2.15
N LEU A 77 12.13 4.20 1.10
CA LEU A 77 11.03 3.24 0.97
C LEU A 77 11.14 2.14 2.02
N GLU A 78 12.33 1.58 2.22
CA GLU A 78 12.55 0.53 3.19
C GLU A 78 12.32 1.00 4.63
N ASP A 79 12.72 2.23 4.97
CA ASP A 79 12.45 2.86 6.27
C ASP A 79 10.96 3.05 6.49
N ALA A 80 10.25 3.61 5.51
CA ALA A 80 8.81 3.78 5.58
C ALA A 80 8.07 2.43 5.67
N TRP A 81 8.51 1.41 4.90
CA TRP A 81 7.95 0.06 4.98
C TRP A 81 8.10 -0.55 6.38
N ARG A 82 9.28 -0.39 7.02
CA ARG A 82 9.50 -0.83 8.39
C ARG A 82 8.57 -0.11 9.37
N GLN A 83 8.40 1.21 9.23
CA GLN A 83 7.48 1.99 10.05
C GLN A 83 6.04 1.48 9.91
N TRP A 84 5.52 1.40 8.69
CA TRP A 84 4.16 0.91 8.43
C TRP A 84 3.93 -0.49 8.99
N THR A 85 4.81 -1.45 8.70
CA THR A 85 4.60 -2.85 9.12
C THR A 85 4.79 -3.06 10.61
N SER A 86 5.58 -2.24 11.30
CA SER A 86 5.74 -2.32 12.75
C SER A 86 4.60 -1.65 13.53
N THR A 87 4.00 -0.58 12.99
CA THR A 87 3.05 0.24 13.74
C THR A 87 1.58 -0.13 13.51
N ILE A 88 1.13 -0.40 12.28
CA ILE A 88 -0.32 -0.50 12.04
C ILE A 88 -0.90 -1.86 12.46
N PRO A 89 -2.12 -1.89 13.04
CA PRO A 89 -2.83 -3.12 13.41
C PRO A 89 -3.54 -3.80 12.22
N ALA A 90 -2.87 -3.95 11.07
CA ALA A 90 -3.43 -4.63 9.89
C ALA A 90 -2.95 -6.09 9.77
N ARG A 91 -3.78 -6.96 9.20
CA ARG A 91 -3.44 -8.38 8.98
C ARG A 91 -2.35 -8.57 7.92
N LYS A 92 -2.47 -7.88 6.78
CA LYS A 92 -1.47 -7.90 5.71
C LYS A 92 -1.25 -6.51 5.12
N VAL A 93 0.01 -6.20 4.84
CA VAL A 93 0.47 -4.96 4.21
C VAL A 93 1.08 -5.30 2.85
N PHE A 94 0.74 -4.51 1.84
CA PHE A 94 1.17 -4.66 0.47
C PHE A 94 1.97 -3.45 0.03
N LEU A 95 2.99 -3.68 -0.79
CA LEU A 95 3.81 -2.63 -1.39
C LEU A 95 3.07 -2.07 -2.61
N GLY A 96 2.47 -0.88 -2.51
CA GLY A 96 1.77 -0.21 -3.60
C GLY A 96 2.73 0.54 -4.53
N LEU A 97 2.73 0.21 -5.82
CA LEU A 97 3.67 0.72 -6.81
C LEU A 97 2.96 1.15 -8.11
N PRO A 98 3.53 2.12 -8.85
CA PRO A 98 3.10 2.40 -10.22
C PRO A 98 3.53 1.25 -11.14
N ALA A 99 2.65 0.82 -12.04
CA ALA A 99 2.91 -0.23 -13.04
C ALA A 99 3.72 0.26 -14.25
N ALA A 100 3.86 1.58 -14.40
CA ALA A 100 4.65 2.22 -15.44
C ALA A 100 5.22 3.56 -14.93
N PRO A 101 6.30 4.08 -15.52
CA PRO A 101 6.78 5.43 -15.25
C PRO A 101 5.70 6.51 -15.41
N GLU A 102 4.81 6.35 -16.38
CA GLU A 102 3.73 7.28 -16.71
C GLU A 102 2.52 7.16 -15.76
N ALA A 103 2.46 6.12 -14.93
CA ALA A 103 1.33 5.87 -14.05
C ALA A 103 1.29 6.78 -12.81
N ALA A 104 2.41 7.43 -12.48
CA ALA A 104 2.56 8.33 -11.34
C ALA A 104 3.54 9.45 -11.68
N GLY A 105 3.48 10.57 -10.96
CA GLY A 105 4.44 11.67 -11.13
C GLY A 105 5.86 11.30 -10.67
N SER A 106 6.00 10.34 -9.76
CA SER A 106 7.30 9.80 -9.33
C SER A 106 7.16 8.48 -8.55
N GLY A 107 8.27 7.79 -8.28
CA GLY A 107 8.30 6.58 -7.45
C GLY A 107 8.23 5.24 -8.19
N PHE A 108 8.24 5.25 -9.54
CA PHE A 108 8.34 4.02 -10.32
C PHE A 108 9.66 3.27 -10.04
N ILE A 109 9.58 1.95 -9.90
CA ILE A 109 10.74 1.08 -9.62
C ILE A 109 10.97 0.16 -10.82
N PRO A 110 12.15 0.19 -11.47
CA PRO A 110 12.47 -0.80 -12.50
C PRO A 110 12.45 -2.23 -11.94
N VAL A 111 11.99 -3.21 -12.73
CA VAL A 111 11.86 -4.63 -12.32
C VAL A 111 13.13 -5.18 -11.68
N ARG A 112 14.31 -4.85 -12.25
CA ARG A 112 15.61 -5.28 -11.71
C ARG A 112 15.82 -4.78 -10.28
N ASP A 113 15.51 -3.52 -10.01
CA ASP A 113 15.73 -2.94 -8.69
C ASP A 113 14.66 -3.39 -7.69
N LEU A 114 13.41 -3.54 -8.12
CA LEU A 114 12.35 -4.13 -7.30
C LEU A 114 12.77 -5.54 -6.83
N THR A 115 13.20 -6.40 -7.74
CA THR A 115 13.52 -7.80 -7.44
C THR A 115 14.83 -8.00 -6.68
N SER A 116 15.86 -7.20 -6.96
CA SER A 116 17.18 -7.38 -6.34
C SER A 116 17.44 -6.54 -5.09
N ARG A 117 16.71 -5.43 -4.88
CA ARG A 117 16.94 -4.51 -3.76
C ARG A 117 15.75 -4.43 -2.82
N VAL A 118 14.55 -4.20 -3.35
CA VAL A 118 13.38 -3.88 -2.53
C VAL A 118 12.71 -5.14 -1.97
N LEU A 119 12.33 -6.10 -2.83
CA LEU A 119 11.63 -7.33 -2.44
C LEU A 119 12.35 -8.13 -1.33
N PRO A 120 13.68 -8.32 -1.36
CA PRO A 120 14.39 -9.01 -0.28
C PRO A 120 14.19 -8.37 1.10
N SER A 121 14.16 -7.04 1.18
CA SER A 121 13.97 -6.28 2.42
C SER A 121 12.51 -6.34 2.88
N VAL A 122 11.55 -6.07 1.98
CA VAL A 122 10.13 -5.99 2.37
C VAL A 122 9.53 -7.35 2.75
N LYS A 123 9.96 -8.43 2.09
CA LYS A 123 9.49 -9.81 2.35
C LYS A 123 9.89 -10.35 3.72
N HIS A 124 10.86 -9.72 4.41
CA HIS A 124 11.26 -10.14 5.75
C HIS A 124 10.17 -9.88 6.80
N SER A 125 9.23 -8.96 6.53
CA SER A 125 8.13 -8.68 7.44
C SER A 125 7.08 -9.80 7.42
N GLY A 126 6.69 -10.31 8.60
CA GLY A 126 5.58 -11.28 8.72
C GLY A 126 4.22 -10.73 8.24
N LYS A 127 4.09 -9.39 8.16
CA LYS A 127 2.90 -8.72 7.61
C LYS A 127 2.92 -8.58 6.09
N TYR A 128 4.01 -8.91 5.39
CA TYR A 128 4.04 -8.86 3.93
C TYR A 128 2.90 -9.70 3.32
N GLY A 129 2.11 -9.06 2.47
CA GLY A 129 0.97 -9.64 1.76
C GLY A 129 1.18 -9.75 0.25
N GLY A 130 2.09 -8.96 -0.33
CA GLY A 130 2.33 -8.90 -1.76
C GLY A 130 2.60 -7.48 -2.26
N VAL A 131 2.33 -7.27 -3.55
CA VAL A 131 2.45 -5.98 -4.26
C VAL A 131 1.07 -5.56 -4.76
N MET A 132 0.77 -4.26 -4.70
CA MET A 132 -0.37 -3.63 -5.36
C MET A 132 0.17 -2.78 -6.53
N LEU A 133 -0.52 -2.81 -7.68
CA LEU A 133 -0.10 -2.07 -8.87
C LEU A 133 -1.16 -1.06 -9.30
N TRP A 134 -0.75 0.20 -9.41
CA TRP A 134 -1.50 1.25 -10.08
C TRP A 134 -0.98 1.43 -11.52
N SER A 135 -1.69 1.05 -12.56
CA SER A 135 -2.98 0.37 -12.60
C SER A 135 -2.98 -0.67 -13.72
N LYS A 136 -4.07 -1.44 -13.85
CA LYS A 136 -4.23 -2.45 -14.92
C LYS A 136 -3.94 -1.90 -16.32
N TYR A 137 -4.37 -0.67 -16.60
CA TYR A 137 -4.15 -0.03 -17.91
C TYR A 137 -2.66 0.08 -18.24
N TYR A 138 -1.86 0.55 -17.29
CA TYR A 138 -0.41 0.70 -17.45
C TYR A 138 0.30 -0.65 -17.41
N ASP A 139 -0.17 -1.58 -16.57
CA ASP A 139 0.38 -2.93 -16.48
C ASP A 139 0.24 -3.71 -17.80
N ASP A 140 -0.87 -3.54 -18.53
CA ASP A 140 -1.05 -4.14 -19.85
C ASP A 140 -0.05 -3.63 -20.89
N GLN A 141 0.38 -2.37 -20.76
CA GLN A 141 1.30 -1.75 -21.70
C GLN A 141 2.74 -2.15 -21.44
N THR A 142 3.11 -2.32 -20.17
CA THR A 142 4.50 -2.56 -19.75
C THR A 142 4.79 -4.03 -19.42
N GLY A 143 3.76 -4.84 -19.13
CA GLY A 143 3.92 -6.20 -18.65
C GLY A 143 4.60 -6.28 -17.28
N TYR A 144 4.42 -5.27 -16.43
CA TYR A 144 5.13 -5.14 -15.16
C TYR A 144 4.84 -6.32 -14.23
N SER A 145 3.56 -6.66 -14.02
CA SER A 145 3.13 -7.80 -13.21
C SER A 145 3.67 -9.12 -13.74
N SER A 146 3.65 -9.32 -15.07
CA SER A 146 4.21 -10.51 -15.71
C SER A 146 5.70 -10.67 -15.42
N SER A 147 6.43 -9.56 -15.31
CA SER A 147 7.86 -9.54 -15.03
C SER A 147 8.20 -9.80 -13.56
N ILE A 148 7.28 -9.51 -12.63
CA ILE A 148 7.52 -9.64 -11.17
C ILE A 148 6.79 -10.82 -10.53
N LYS A 149 5.86 -11.48 -11.24
CA LYS A 149 4.95 -12.51 -10.71
C LYS A 149 5.64 -13.60 -9.89
N ASN A 150 6.78 -14.10 -10.36
CA ASN A 150 7.51 -15.19 -9.69
C ASN A 150 8.37 -14.71 -8.51
N ALA A 151 8.59 -13.40 -8.40
CA ALA A 151 9.37 -12.80 -7.33
C ALA A 151 8.50 -12.34 -6.15
N VAL A 152 7.20 -12.11 -6.37
CA VAL A 152 6.23 -11.63 -5.36
C VAL A 152 5.83 -12.73 -4.39
#